data_AF-A0A9W7EFT0-F1
#
_entry.id   AF-A0A9W7EFT0-F1
#
_cell.length_a   1.000
_cell.length_b   1.000
_cell.length_c   1.000
_cell.angle_alpha   90.00
_cell.angle_beta   90.00
_cell.angle_gamma   90.00
#
_symmetry.space_group_name_H-M   'P 1'
#
loop_
_entity.id
_entity.type
_entity.pdbx_description
1 polymer ?
#
loop_
_entity_poly.entity_id
_entity_poly.type
_entity_poly.pdbx_seq_one_letter_code
_entity_poly.pdbx_strand_id
1 'polypeptide(L)'
;MENLSTIDELTYKVEAARLERRNLRARLKAKPKFLPLAECKKWVQAWGRRWESEQEWREWIDMGEKRNAYIPSDPEEYYTRMGVWNGWDDFLFNPPS
;
A
#
# COMPACT_ATOMS: atom_id res chain seq x y z
N MET A 1 -27.60 -35.74 27.79
CA MET A 1 -28.23 -34.62 27.06
C MET A 1 -27.14 -33.58 26.79
N GLU A 2 -26.10 -33.94 26.03
CA GLU A 2 -24.84 -33.16 25.89
C GLU A 2 -24.38 -32.97 24.43
N ASN A 3 -25.12 -33.49 23.45
CA ASN A 3 -24.63 -33.57 22.06
C ASN A 3 -24.98 -32.33 21.21
N LEU A 4 -26.08 -31.64 21.53
CA LEU A 4 -26.54 -30.43 20.81
C LEU A 4 -25.60 -29.24 21.02
N SER A 5 -25.10 -29.05 22.24
CA SER A 5 -24.15 -27.99 22.58
C SER A 5 -22.83 -28.14 21.80
N THR A 6 -22.32 -29.37 21.68
CA THR A 6 -21.09 -29.66 20.94
C THR A 6 -21.27 -29.44 19.44
N ILE A 7 -22.43 -29.77 18.87
CA ILE A 7 -22.74 -29.51 17.45
C ILE A 7 -22.82 -28.00 17.18
N ASP A 8 -23.45 -27.24 18.06
CA ASP A 8 -23.53 -25.77 17.93
C ASP A 8 -22.14 -25.12 18.07
N GLU A 9 -21.31 -25.60 19.01
CA GLU A 9 -19.92 -25.15 19.16
C GLU A 9 -19.08 -25.46 17.91
N LEU A 10 -19.22 -26.66 17.34
CA LEU A 10 -18.52 -27.05 16.13
C LEU A 10 -18.99 -26.23 14.93
N THR A 11 -20.29 -25.99 14.82
CA THR A 11 -20.88 -25.13 13.79
C THR A 11 -20.33 -23.72 13.90
N TYR A 12 -20.30 -23.17 15.12
CA TYR A 12 -19.72 -21.85 15.39
C TYR A 12 -18.24 -21.77 14.98
N LYS A 13 -17.43 -22.76 15.34
CA LYS A 13 -16.00 -22.82 14.96
C LYS A 13 -15.81 -22.89 13.45
N VAL A 14 -16.65 -23.66 12.74
CA VAL A 14 -16.61 -23.78 11.28
C VAL A 14 -17.01 -22.46 10.61
N GLU A 15 -18.07 -21.81 11.07
CA GLU A 15 -18.50 -20.52 10.53
C GLU A 15 -17.50 -19.40 10.81
N ALA A 16 -16.89 -19.38 12.01
CA ALA A 16 -15.80 -18.46 12.34
C ALA A 16 -14.61 -18.65 11.39
N ALA A 17 -14.18 -19.90 11.15
CA ALA A 17 -13.09 -20.20 10.22
C ALA A 17 -13.43 -19.82 8.76
N ARG A 18 -14.69 -20.00 8.33
CA ARG A 18 -15.16 -19.57 7.00
C ARG A 18 -15.13 -18.05 6.86
N LEU A 19 -15.60 -17.33 7.87
CA LEU A 19 -15.58 -15.86 7.90
C LEU A 19 -14.14 -15.34 7.88
N GLU A 20 -13.25 -15.92 8.66
CA GLU A 20 -11.85 -15.54 8.70
C GLU A 20 -11.16 -15.75 7.35
N ARG A 21 -11.35 -16.91 6.72
CA ARG A 21 -10.84 -17.19 5.37
C ARG A 21 -11.38 -16.20 4.33
N ARG A 22 -12.66 -15.84 4.41
CA ARG A 22 -13.28 -14.85 3.53
C ARG A 22 -12.64 -13.47 3.73
N ASN A 23 -12.50 -13.04 4.99
CA ASN A 23 -11.89 -11.77 5.35
C ASN A 23 -10.42 -11.69 4.92
N LEU A 24 -9.66 -12.78 5.13
CA LEU A 24 -8.27 -12.88 4.68
C LEU A 24 -8.19 -12.76 3.16
N ARG A 25 -9.00 -13.50 2.40
CA ARG A 25 -9.04 -13.40 0.93
C ARG A 25 -9.41 -12.00 0.46
N ALA A 26 -10.38 -11.36 1.11
CA ALA A 26 -10.77 -9.99 0.77
C ALA A 26 -9.63 -8.99 1.02
N ARG A 27 -8.93 -9.11 2.16
CA ARG A 27 -7.75 -8.28 2.48
C ARG A 27 -6.60 -8.50 1.51
N LEU A 28 -6.29 -9.75 1.17
CA LEU A 28 -5.24 -10.09 0.21
C LEU A 28 -5.56 -9.63 -1.22
N LYS A 29 -6.85 -9.52 -1.58
CA LYS A 29 -7.29 -8.99 -2.89
C LYS A 29 -7.43 -7.46 -2.90
N ALA A 30 -7.48 -6.82 -1.75
CA ALA A 30 -7.62 -5.37 -1.69
C ALA A 30 -6.35 -4.70 -2.23
N LYS A 31 -6.51 -3.60 -2.99
CA LYS A 31 -5.36 -2.81 -3.43
C LYS A 31 -4.65 -2.22 -2.21
N PRO A 32 -3.30 -2.17 -2.21
CA PRO A 32 -2.54 -1.48 -1.18
C PRO A 32 -3.05 -0.03 -1.04
N LYS A 33 -3.21 0.42 0.21
CA LYS A 33 -3.46 1.84 0.47
C LYS A 33 -2.11 2.52 0.62
N PHE A 34 -1.72 3.26 -0.42
CA PHE A 34 -0.50 4.06 -0.38
C PHE A 34 -0.70 5.33 0.45
N LEU A 35 0.41 5.95 0.85
CA LEU A 35 0.36 7.22 1.57
C LEU A 35 -0.31 8.32 0.71
N PRO A 36 -0.97 9.30 1.35
CA PRO A 36 -1.35 10.54 0.67
C PRO A 36 -0.13 11.21 0.03
N LEU A 37 -0.31 11.92 -1.09
CA LEU A 37 0.78 12.53 -1.86
C LEU A 37 1.72 13.37 -0.97
N ALA A 38 1.19 14.20 -0.08
CA ALA A 38 2.00 15.05 0.79
C ALA A 38 2.92 14.24 1.72
N GLU A 39 2.43 13.14 2.30
CA GLU A 39 3.23 12.27 3.16
C GLU A 39 4.22 11.43 2.36
N CYS A 40 3.83 10.98 1.16
CA CYS A 40 4.74 10.30 0.23
C CYS A 40 5.90 11.22 -0.18
N LYS A 41 5.62 12.49 -0.52
CA LYS A 41 6.64 13.50 -0.85
C LYS A 41 7.61 13.72 0.30
N LYS A 42 7.10 13.91 1.53
CA LYS A 42 7.95 14.04 2.73
C LYS A 42 8.86 12.83 2.90
N TRP A 43 8.34 11.63 2.67
CA TRP A 43 9.14 10.41 2.73
C TRP A 43 10.24 10.43 1.67
N VAL A 44 9.91 10.68 0.41
CA VAL A 44 10.89 10.75 -0.71
C VAL A 44 11.97 11.79 -0.44
N GLN A 45 11.58 12.96 0.06
CA GLN A 45 12.49 14.06 0.37
C GLN A 45 13.40 13.76 1.58
N ALA A 46 12.92 13.00 2.57
CA ALA A 46 13.72 12.58 3.73
C ALA A 46 14.91 11.69 3.34
N TRP A 47 14.90 11.08 2.16
CA TRP A 47 16.04 10.32 1.61
C TRP A 47 17.14 11.21 1.01
N GLY A 48 17.05 12.54 1.15
CA GLY A 48 18.15 13.44 0.84
C GLY A 48 18.45 13.58 -0.66
N ARG A 49 17.41 13.61 -1.50
CA ARG A 49 17.51 13.70 -2.97
C ARG A 49 18.24 12.50 -3.59
N ARG A 50 17.82 11.30 -3.22
CA ARG A 50 18.33 10.07 -3.86
C ARG A 50 17.96 9.97 -5.35
N TRP A 51 16.90 10.65 -5.77
CA TRP A 51 16.40 10.62 -7.14
C TRP A 51 16.17 12.04 -7.65
N GLU A 52 16.73 12.34 -8.81
CA GLU A 52 16.59 13.61 -9.52
C GLU A 52 15.68 13.50 -10.74
N SER A 53 15.39 12.27 -11.19
CA SER A 53 14.53 12.02 -12.35
C SER A 53 13.59 10.83 -12.14
N GLU A 54 12.53 10.80 -12.96
CA GLU A 54 11.64 9.63 -13.09
C GLU A 54 12.42 8.35 -13.42
N GLN A 55 13.45 8.45 -14.26
CA GLN A 55 14.23 7.31 -14.71
C GLN A 55 14.97 6.65 -13.53
N GLU A 56 15.63 7.45 -12.69
CA GLU A 56 16.31 6.96 -11.49
C GLU A 56 15.33 6.35 -10.48
N TRP A 57 14.12 6.92 -10.37
CA TRP A 57 13.07 6.35 -9.55
C TRP A 57 12.68 4.95 -10.08
N ARG A 58 12.41 4.82 -11.38
CA ARG A 58 12.03 3.55 -12.01
C ARG A 58 13.13 2.50 -11.87
N GLU A 59 14.39 2.88 -12.07
CA GLU A 59 15.54 2.00 -11.87
C GLU A 59 15.63 1.51 -10.43
N TRP A 60 15.41 2.39 -9.45
CA TRP A 60 15.38 1.99 -8.04
C TRP A 60 14.24 1.01 -7.73
N ILE A 61 13.06 1.21 -8.32
CA ILE A 61 11.94 0.28 -8.20
C ILE A 61 12.31 -1.10 -8.78
N ASP A 62 12.95 -1.13 -9.95
CA ASP A 62 13.35 -2.35 -10.64
C ASP A 62 14.48 -3.10 -9.91
N MET A 63 15.37 -2.37 -9.24
CA MET A 63 16.41 -2.97 -8.38
C MET A 63 15.83 -3.68 -7.14
N GLY A 64 14.53 -3.51 -6.85
CA GLY A 64 13.83 -4.27 -5.81
C GLY A 64 14.25 -3.91 -4.38
N GLU A 65 14.97 -2.81 -4.18
CA GLU A 65 15.58 -2.49 -2.89
C GLU A 65 14.57 -1.89 -1.92
N LYS A 66 14.30 -2.61 -0.81
CA LYS A 66 13.60 -2.16 0.42
C LYS A 66 12.50 -1.10 0.22
N ARG A 67 11.59 -1.34 -0.73
CA ARG A 67 10.44 -0.46 -0.93
C ARG A 67 9.54 -0.52 0.29
N ASN A 68 9.28 0.64 0.88
CA ASN A 68 8.22 0.76 1.87
C ASN A 68 6.88 0.41 1.19
N ALA A 69 6.12 -0.54 1.74
CA ALA A 69 4.87 -1.03 1.15
C ALA A 69 3.81 0.06 0.93
N TYR A 70 3.94 1.19 1.62
CA TYR A 70 3.05 2.34 1.49
C TYR A 70 3.44 3.33 0.37
N ILE A 71 4.54 3.09 -0.33
CA ILE A 71 4.98 3.90 -1.47
C ILE A 71 4.58 3.20 -2.77
N PRO A 72 3.85 3.88 -3.68
CA PRO A 72 3.51 3.31 -4.98
C PRO A 72 4.78 3.12 -5.82
N SER A 73 4.84 2.05 -6.63
CA SER A 73 5.89 1.91 -7.65
C SER A 73 5.77 2.97 -8.73
N ASP A 74 4.52 3.26 -9.11
CA ASP A 74 4.18 4.27 -10.10
C ASP A 74 3.36 5.37 -9.42
N PRO A 75 4.03 6.36 -8.78
CA PRO A 75 3.35 7.48 -8.13
C PRO A 75 2.58 8.35 -9.11
N GLU A 76 3.08 8.52 -10.34
CA GLU A 76 2.41 9.26 -11.39
C GLU A 76 1.05 8.64 -11.72
N GLU A 77 0.98 7.35 -12.05
CA GLU A 77 -0.28 6.68 -12.37
C GLU A 77 -1.24 6.73 -11.17
N TYR A 78 -0.73 6.49 -9.95
CA TYR A 78 -1.54 6.43 -8.75
C TYR A 78 -2.16 7.78 -8.39
N TYR A 79 -1.36 8.84 -8.33
CA TYR A 79 -1.81 10.18 -7.93
C TYR A 79 -2.53 10.92 -9.06
N THR A 80 -2.26 10.59 -10.33
CA THR A 80 -3.03 11.09 -11.47
C THR A 80 -4.47 10.58 -11.41
N ARG A 81 -4.69 9.30 -11.09
CA ARG A 81 -6.04 8.75 -10.86
C ARG A 81 -6.78 9.42 -9.71
N MET A 82 -6.05 10.01 -8.77
CA MET A 82 -6.61 10.77 -7.64
C MET A 82 -6.80 12.26 -7.96
N GLY A 83 -6.32 12.75 -9.11
CA GLY A 83 -6.43 14.15 -9.51
C GLY A 83 -5.54 15.11 -8.70
N VAL A 84 -4.47 14.61 -8.08
CA VAL A 84 -3.58 15.41 -7.20
C VAL A 84 -2.13 15.46 -7.70
N TRP A 85 -1.82 14.81 -8.82
CA TRP A 85 -0.47 14.78 -9.38
C TRP A 85 -0.09 16.11 -10.04
N ASN A 86 1.08 16.64 -9.72
CA ASN A 86 1.61 17.90 -10.25
C ASN A 86 2.90 17.74 -11.09
N GLY A 87 3.31 16.50 -11.35
CA GLY A 87 4.54 16.20 -12.09
C GLY A 87 5.69 15.71 -11.20
N TRP A 88 6.71 15.15 -11.86
CA TRP A 88 7.88 14.55 -11.21
C TRP A 88 8.73 15.57 -10.45
N ASP A 89 8.87 16.79 -10.98
CA ASP A 89 9.60 17.86 -10.31
C ASP A 89 8.96 18.17 -8.95
N ASP A 90 7.64 18.35 -8.88
CA ASP A 90 6.94 18.58 -7.60
C ASP A 90 7.06 17.38 -6.65
N PHE A 91 7.07 16.16 -7.18
CA PHE A 91 7.14 14.94 -6.38
C PHE A 91 8.53 14.71 -5.77
N LEU A 92 9.59 14.87 -6.56
CA LEU A 92 10.98 14.64 -6.16
C LEU A 92 11.60 15.85 -5.46
N PHE A 93 11.19 17.06 -5.85
CA PHE A 93 11.79 18.30 -5.38
C PHE A 93 10.88 19.02 -4.37
N ASN A 94 11.48 19.54 -3.30
CA ASN A 94 10.90 20.64 -2.55
C ASN A 94 11.73 21.89 -2.87
N PRO A 95 11.14 23.01 -3.31
CA PRO A 95 11.86 24.27 -3.34
C PRO A 95 12.40 24.58 -1.94
N PRO A 96 13.64 25.07 -1.82
CA PRO A 96 14.10 25.60 -0.54
C PRO A 96 13.11 26.68 -0.09
N SER A 97 12.57 26.53 1.12
CA SER A 97 11.74 27.55 1.78
C SER A 97 12.55 28.77 2.14
#